data_AF-A0A7X9FDS2-F1
#
_entry.id   AF-A0A7X9FDS2-F1
#
_cell.length_a   1.000
_cell.length_b   1.000
_cell.length_c   1.000
_cell.angle_alpha   90.00
_cell.angle_beta   90.00
_cell.angle_gamma   90.00
#
_symmetry.space_group_name_H-M   'P 1'
#
loop_
_entity.id
_entity.type
_entity.pdbx_description
1 polymer ?
#
loop_
_entity_poly.entity_id
_entity_poly.type
_entity_poly.pdbx_seq_one_letter_code
_entity_poly.pdbx_strand_id
1 'polypeptide(L)'
;LQGVIEQAGHTCRLTYANIPFARRIGLETYEVICRNLPPECLFGEYLFASAAFDREIDYLDRLQNLDAHINTSTGGYTALPDWLRKDAGRLEAQAQGFLQELADTVDWTAYDLVGLSTTFQQTTACLALARRIKEQFPSTRIILGGANCEADMGVELHHRFPQVDFVCLGEGERLIASLLERMDAGAESFNGIAGLAWRDRNGETVVNGLRPEPVEKMDDLPTPDFHGWADELKQAGFGSIPQALPWQTSRGCWYGAREHCIFCGLNGQGLRFRSKSPDRALAELRALMAYDTKSVYSVDCVLDHRYFRSLLPQMAEIDHGLMLFFETRPTLTRPQVRLLQAAGILWIQPGIESLNTRSLRRMQKGVTAAQNILLLKYAAECGVGVLWNILYGFAGETAAEFLEMAAMAPLISHLQAPSIGCHRVRLDRFSPMQTNPDLFGLANVRPYPTYGFVFPFEEEALSRMAYYFTYDYRDHVVPEEAVAALKSAIASWQNAAGEAALLYIDRDDGVNIYDTRGCAAEARQRLEGVERLVFLACDCGATRRSLQENPALQGSDWERSVSDLVSKKLVVELDDKFINIAVRMSPEDLDDSSANASDEDRLMSYLERMRLMRYQIDRLKVRSAE
;
A
#
# COMPACT_ATOMS: atom_id res chain seq x y z
N LEU A 1 -6.22 -17.60 -10.08
CA LEU A 1 -6.00 -18.19 -11.43
C LEU A 1 -6.02 -19.72 -11.41
N GLN A 2 -5.20 -20.40 -10.58
CA GLN A 2 -5.20 -21.86 -10.44
C GLN A 2 -6.60 -22.48 -10.37
N GLY A 3 -7.42 -22.07 -9.40
CA GLY A 3 -8.77 -22.63 -9.26
C GLY A 3 -9.69 -22.42 -10.47
N VAL A 4 -9.45 -21.39 -11.29
CA VAL A 4 -10.23 -21.15 -12.52
C VAL A 4 -9.80 -22.13 -13.62
N ILE A 5 -8.49 -22.41 -13.71
CA ILE A 5 -7.94 -23.42 -14.63
C ILE A 5 -8.46 -24.82 -14.26
N GLU A 6 -8.50 -25.13 -12.96
CA GLU A 6 -9.03 -26.41 -12.45
C GLU A 6 -10.54 -26.54 -12.69
N GLN A 7 -11.32 -25.47 -12.48
CA GLN A 7 -12.75 -25.44 -12.80
C GLN A 7 -13.02 -25.62 -14.31
N ALA A 8 -12.09 -25.19 -15.17
CA ALA A 8 -12.14 -25.43 -16.61
C ALA A 8 -11.72 -26.87 -17.01
N GLY A 9 -11.36 -27.72 -16.04
CA GLY A 9 -11.03 -29.13 -16.29
C GLY A 9 -9.56 -29.40 -16.58
N HIS A 10 -8.68 -28.42 -16.39
CA HIS A 10 -7.25 -28.57 -16.63
C HIS A 10 -6.46 -28.72 -15.32
N THR A 11 -5.34 -29.43 -15.37
CA THR A 11 -4.40 -29.50 -14.25
C THR A 11 -3.50 -28.27 -14.23
N CYS A 12 -3.28 -27.70 -13.05
CA CYS A 12 -2.38 -26.57 -12.86
C CYS A 12 -1.33 -26.90 -11.79
N ARG A 13 -0.06 -26.63 -12.08
CA ARG A 13 1.03 -26.70 -11.10
C ARG A 13 1.57 -25.30 -10.89
N LEU A 14 1.64 -24.86 -9.64
CA LEU A 14 2.32 -23.63 -9.25
C LEU A 14 3.77 -23.94 -8.86
N THR A 15 4.67 -23.01 -9.20
CA THR A 15 6.09 -23.06 -8.81
C THR A 15 6.44 -21.71 -8.20
N TYR A 16 6.76 -21.65 -6.90
CA TYR A 16 7.08 -20.40 -6.22
C TYR A 16 8.58 -20.10 -6.30
N ALA A 17 9.08 -19.84 -7.51
CA ALA A 17 10.52 -19.69 -7.81
C ALA A 17 11.24 -18.62 -6.96
N ASN A 18 10.50 -17.66 -6.40
CA ASN A 18 11.03 -16.67 -5.47
C ASN A 18 11.55 -17.29 -4.16
N ILE A 19 10.95 -18.37 -3.65
CA ILE A 19 11.34 -19.03 -2.40
C ILE A 19 12.74 -19.67 -2.49
N PRO A 20 13.03 -20.57 -3.44
CA PRO A 20 14.35 -21.15 -3.58
C PRO A 20 15.40 -20.11 -3.98
N PHE A 21 15.03 -19.06 -4.73
CA PHE A 21 15.94 -17.96 -5.01
C PHE A 21 16.31 -17.15 -3.75
N ALA A 22 15.33 -16.82 -2.90
CA ALA A 22 15.57 -16.18 -1.62
C ALA A 22 16.47 -17.04 -0.71
N ARG A 23 16.27 -18.37 -0.72
CA ARG A 23 17.17 -19.30 -0.02
C ARG A 23 18.60 -19.26 -0.58
N ARG A 24 18.75 -19.16 -1.91
CA ARG A 24 20.05 -19.14 -2.59
C ARG A 24 20.88 -17.90 -2.24
N ILE A 25 20.27 -16.71 -2.25
CA ILE A 25 20.99 -15.45 -2.01
C ILE A 25 20.99 -15.01 -0.54
N GLY A 26 20.22 -15.71 0.30
CA GLY A 26 19.97 -15.36 1.69
C GLY A 26 18.73 -14.48 1.84
N LEU A 27 17.89 -14.80 2.84
CA LEU A 27 16.62 -14.11 3.06
C LEU A 27 16.81 -12.61 3.35
N GLU A 28 17.79 -12.23 4.16
CA GLU A 28 18.05 -10.82 4.49
C GLU A 28 18.41 -10.01 3.23
N THR A 29 19.28 -10.57 2.38
CA THR A 29 19.61 -9.98 1.06
C THR A 29 18.36 -9.84 0.21
N TYR A 30 17.54 -10.89 0.14
CA TYR A 30 16.30 -10.90 -0.64
C TYR A 30 15.30 -9.85 -0.14
N GLU A 31 15.11 -9.73 1.17
CA GLU A 31 14.25 -8.71 1.77
C GLU A 31 14.74 -7.30 1.48
N VAL A 32 16.06 -7.04 1.57
CA VAL A 32 16.62 -5.72 1.23
C VAL A 32 16.29 -5.35 -0.21
N ILE A 33 16.50 -6.27 -1.16
CA ILE A 33 16.23 -6.03 -2.58
C ILE A 33 14.74 -5.75 -2.82
N CYS A 34 13.86 -6.51 -2.18
CA CYS A 34 12.42 -6.41 -2.41
C CYS A 34 11.77 -5.22 -1.68
N ARG A 35 12.27 -4.82 -0.50
CA ARG A 35 11.52 -3.97 0.44
C ARG A 35 12.24 -2.68 0.84
N ASN A 36 13.57 -2.64 0.76
CA ASN A 36 14.37 -1.53 1.28
C ASN A 36 14.98 -0.65 0.19
N LEU A 37 14.87 -1.05 -1.08
CA LEU A 37 15.32 -0.24 -2.21
C LEU A 37 14.16 0.56 -2.81
N PRO A 38 14.40 1.81 -3.25
CA PRO A 38 13.42 2.55 -4.00
C PRO A 38 12.95 1.76 -5.23
N PRO A 39 11.64 1.69 -5.52
CA PRO A 39 11.13 0.94 -6.67
C PRO A 39 11.66 1.48 -7.99
N GLU A 40 11.97 2.78 -8.06
CA GLU A 40 12.61 3.43 -9.21
C GLU A 40 14.05 2.96 -9.47
N CYS A 41 14.73 2.29 -8.54
CA CYS A 41 16.08 1.76 -8.78
C CYS A 41 16.08 0.58 -9.76
N LEU A 42 15.02 -0.22 -9.82
CA LEU A 42 14.94 -1.42 -10.66
C LEU A 42 16.09 -2.44 -10.43
N PHE A 43 16.61 -2.54 -9.20
CA PHE A 43 17.72 -3.44 -8.89
C PHE A 43 17.34 -4.92 -9.08
N GLY A 44 16.11 -5.30 -8.73
CA GLY A 44 15.57 -6.63 -8.98
C GLY A 44 15.49 -6.95 -10.48
N GLU A 45 15.17 -5.96 -11.32
CA GLU A 45 15.20 -6.13 -12.78
C GLU A 45 16.65 -6.27 -13.29
N TYR A 46 17.59 -5.48 -12.76
CA TYR A 46 19.01 -5.56 -13.13
C TYR A 46 19.59 -6.97 -12.93
N LEU A 47 19.30 -7.63 -11.79
CA LEU A 47 19.86 -8.96 -11.47
C LEU A 47 19.62 -10.03 -12.54
N PHE A 48 18.56 -9.89 -13.35
CA PHE A 48 18.21 -10.84 -14.40
C PHE A 48 18.34 -10.26 -15.81
N ALA A 49 18.71 -8.98 -15.96
CA ALA A 49 18.71 -8.28 -17.23
C ALA A 49 19.69 -8.89 -18.24
N SER A 50 20.92 -9.23 -17.82
CA SER A 50 21.89 -9.86 -18.71
C SER A 50 21.41 -11.19 -19.29
N ALA A 51 20.70 -11.99 -18.49
CA ALA A 51 20.09 -13.24 -18.95
C ALA A 51 18.87 -13.02 -19.86
N ALA A 52 18.12 -11.93 -19.67
CA ALA A 52 16.97 -11.60 -20.51
C ALA A 52 17.39 -11.10 -21.90
N PHE A 53 18.49 -10.35 -21.98
CA PHE A 53 18.93 -9.69 -23.21
C PHE A 53 20.17 -10.32 -23.86
N ASP A 54 20.82 -11.27 -23.19
CA ASP A 54 22.06 -11.93 -23.66
C ASP A 54 23.17 -10.91 -23.97
N ARG A 55 23.36 -9.96 -23.05
CA ARG A 55 24.38 -8.91 -23.12
C ARG A 55 24.75 -8.42 -21.73
N GLU A 56 25.94 -7.86 -21.61
CA GLU A 56 26.36 -7.16 -20.41
C GLU A 56 25.52 -5.89 -20.21
N ILE A 57 25.24 -5.58 -18.94
CA ILE A 57 24.42 -4.44 -18.54
C ILE A 57 25.24 -3.55 -17.61
N ASP A 58 25.60 -2.37 -18.09
CA ASP A 58 26.36 -1.38 -17.33
C ASP A 58 25.48 -0.59 -16.35
N TYR A 59 24.74 -1.29 -15.49
CA TYR A 59 23.75 -0.70 -14.60
C TYR A 59 24.42 0.10 -13.47
N LEU A 60 25.45 -0.45 -12.82
CA LEU A 60 26.06 0.15 -11.64
C LEU A 60 26.81 1.45 -11.95
N ASP A 61 27.53 1.51 -13.06
CA ASP A 61 28.22 2.74 -13.49
C ASP A 61 27.20 3.83 -13.81
N ARG A 62 26.18 3.49 -14.61
CA ARG A 62 25.12 4.43 -14.98
C ARG A 62 24.32 4.92 -13.78
N LEU A 63 24.06 4.06 -12.79
CA LEU A 63 23.41 4.46 -11.54
C LEU A 63 24.30 5.37 -10.70
N GLN A 64 25.60 5.10 -10.63
CA GLN A 64 26.56 5.95 -9.92
C GLN A 64 26.67 7.35 -10.53
N ASN A 65 26.50 7.44 -11.85
CA ASN A 65 26.59 8.68 -12.62
C ASN A 65 25.22 9.37 -12.82
N LEU A 66 24.14 8.85 -12.19
CA LEU A 66 22.80 9.41 -12.31
C LEU A 66 22.69 10.74 -11.57
N ASP A 67 22.08 11.74 -12.22
CA ASP A 67 21.89 13.06 -11.64
C ASP A 67 21.03 13.01 -10.36
N ALA A 68 21.55 13.61 -9.29
CA ALA A 68 20.87 13.74 -8.00
C ALA A 68 19.62 14.62 -8.05
N HIS A 69 19.41 15.42 -9.11
CA HIS A 69 18.29 16.35 -9.24
C HIS A 69 17.01 15.72 -9.81
N ILE A 70 17.00 14.42 -10.13
CA ILE A 70 15.79 13.75 -10.57
C ILE A 70 14.80 13.67 -9.41
N ASN A 71 13.54 14.01 -9.69
CA ASN A 71 12.44 13.92 -8.74
C ASN A 71 12.27 12.45 -8.30
N THR A 72 12.83 12.12 -7.15
CA THR A 72 12.73 10.78 -6.54
C THR A 72 11.74 10.82 -5.39
N SER A 73 11.01 9.72 -5.23
CA SER A 73 10.05 9.60 -4.14
C SER A 73 10.76 9.62 -2.77
N THR A 74 12.00 9.11 -2.72
CA THR A 74 12.80 8.94 -1.50
C THR A 74 13.97 9.93 -1.34
N GLY A 75 14.06 11.01 -2.13
CA GLY A 75 15.06 12.07 -1.92
C GLY A 75 16.51 11.70 -2.32
N GLY A 76 16.71 10.80 -3.29
CA GLY A 76 17.99 10.60 -3.98
C GLY A 76 18.30 9.14 -4.34
N TYR A 77 18.96 8.93 -5.49
CA TYR A 77 19.38 7.63 -6.05
C TYR A 77 20.67 7.05 -5.46
N THR A 78 21.07 7.43 -4.25
CA THR A 78 22.34 6.99 -3.65
C THR A 78 22.23 5.74 -2.77
N ALA A 79 21.05 5.13 -2.67
CA ALA A 79 20.71 4.17 -1.61
C ALA A 79 20.94 2.68 -1.94
N LEU A 80 21.82 2.33 -2.89
CA LEU A 80 22.35 0.96 -2.86
C LEU A 80 23.37 0.88 -1.72
N PRO A 81 23.14 0.05 -0.68
CA PRO A 81 24.14 -0.15 0.35
C PRO A 81 25.48 -0.56 -0.26
N ASP A 82 26.59 -0.07 0.30
CA ASP A 82 27.93 -0.38 -0.23
C ASP A 82 28.19 -1.87 -0.38
N TRP A 83 27.68 -2.68 0.56
CA TRP A 83 27.79 -4.14 0.49
C TRP A 83 27.02 -4.70 -0.70
N LEU A 84 25.83 -4.17 -1.00
CA LEU A 84 24.99 -4.64 -2.10
C LEU A 84 25.61 -4.28 -3.45
N ARG A 85 26.22 -3.09 -3.56
CA ARG A 85 27.00 -2.69 -4.73
C ARG A 85 28.18 -3.61 -4.98
N LYS A 86 28.94 -3.98 -3.93
CA LYS A 86 30.08 -4.89 -4.02
C LYS A 86 29.66 -6.31 -4.40
N ASP A 87 28.50 -6.74 -3.93
CA ASP A 87 27.98 -8.09 -4.17
C ASP A 87 27.14 -8.22 -5.45
N ALA A 88 26.84 -7.13 -6.14
CA ALA A 88 25.95 -7.10 -7.30
C ALA A 88 26.32 -8.14 -8.38
N GLY A 89 27.59 -8.20 -8.81
CA GLY A 89 28.04 -9.19 -9.80
C GLY A 89 27.95 -10.63 -9.31
N ARG A 90 28.15 -10.87 -8.00
CA ARG A 90 27.93 -12.19 -7.39
C ARG A 90 26.43 -12.55 -7.43
N LEU A 91 25.55 -11.61 -7.10
CA LEU A 91 24.10 -11.81 -7.11
C LEU A 91 23.56 -12.06 -8.52
N GLU A 92 24.05 -11.33 -9.51
CA GLU A 92 23.74 -11.55 -10.92
C GLU A 92 24.17 -12.96 -11.37
N ALA A 93 25.38 -13.40 -11.00
CA ALA A 93 25.83 -14.77 -11.27
C ALA A 93 24.97 -15.82 -10.56
N GLN A 94 24.50 -15.55 -9.33
CA GLN A 94 23.56 -16.42 -8.62
C GLN A 94 22.19 -16.48 -9.32
N ALA A 95 21.69 -15.35 -9.83
CA ALA A 95 20.46 -15.28 -10.61
C ALA A 95 20.56 -16.06 -11.93
N GLN A 96 21.67 -15.92 -12.65
CA GLN A 96 21.95 -16.70 -13.85
C GLN A 96 22.04 -18.20 -13.54
N GLY A 97 22.77 -18.62 -12.50
CA GLY A 97 22.81 -20.03 -12.11
C GLY A 97 21.42 -20.55 -11.74
N PHE A 98 20.64 -19.76 -11.00
CA PHE A 98 19.29 -20.13 -10.58
C PHE A 98 18.34 -20.37 -11.77
N LEU A 99 18.26 -19.47 -12.77
CA LEU A 99 17.33 -19.76 -13.88
C LEU A 99 17.80 -20.93 -14.74
N GLN A 100 19.11 -21.26 -14.75
CA GLN A 100 19.63 -22.40 -15.50
C GLN A 100 19.22 -23.69 -14.80
N GLU A 101 19.42 -23.76 -13.48
CA GLU A 101 18.95 -24.87 -12.64
C GLU A 101 17.43 -25.05 -12.78
N LEU A 102 16.65 -23.96 -12.79
CA LEU A 102 15.20 -24.03 -12.96
C LEU A 102 14.80 -24.53 -14.36
N ALA A 103 15.47 -24.05 -15.41
CA ALA A 103 15.23 -24.51 -16.78
C ALA A 103 15.55 -26.01 -16.94
N ASP A 104 16.62 -26.49 -16.30
CA ASP A 104 17.09 -27.88 -16.44
C ASP A 104 16.32 -28.87 -15.55
N THR A 105 15.78 -28.43 -14.41
CA THR A 105 15.13 -29.31 -13.42
C THR A 105 13.66 -29.59 -13.75
N VAL A 106 12.99 -28.67 -14.45
CA VAL A 106 11.59 -28.80 -14.80
C VAL A 106 11.48 -29.42 -16.18
N ASP A 107 10.74 -30.52 -16.31
CA ASP A 107 10.36 -31.04 -17.62
C ASP A 107 9.26 -30.16 -18.22
N TRP A 108 9.67 -29.15 -18.98
CA TRP A 108 8.75 -28.19 -19.62
C TRP A 108 7.88 -28.83 -20.70
N THR A 109 8.28 -29.99 -21.25
CA THR A 109 7.49 -30.70 -22.27
C THR A 109 6.25 -31.37 -21.69
N ALA A 110 6.18 -31.51 -20.36
CA ALA A 110 5.01 -32.02 -19.65
C ALA A 110 3.86 -31.00 -19.54
N TYR A 111 4.03 -29.75 -20.03
CA TYR A 111 3.01 -28.70 -19.92
C TYR A 111 2.64 -28.14 -21.30
N ASP A 112 1.35 -28.04 -21.57
CA ASP A 112 0.83 -27.42 -22.81
C ASP A 112 0.97 -25.89 -22.83
N LEU A 113 1.03 -25.28 -21.64
CA LEU A 113 1.14 -23.83 -21.44
C LEU A 113 1.91 -23.54 -20.15
N VAL A 114 2.90 -22.64 -20.24
CA VAL A 114 3.65 -22.11 -19.10
C VAL A 114 3.23 -20.67 -18.84
N GLY A 115 2.70 -20.40 -17.65
CA GLY A 115 2.31 -19.06 -17.22
C GLY A 115 3.39 -18.39 -16.36
N LEU A 116 3.78 -17.17 -16.74
CA LEU A 116 4.71 -16.34 -15.98
C LEU A 116 3.99 -15.07 -15.54
N SER A 117 3.92 -14.84 -14.22
CA SER A 117 3.32 -13.63 -13.64
C SER A 117 4.42 -12.64 -13.29
N THR A 118 4.34 -11.42 -13.82
CA THR A 118 5.28 -10.33 -13.56
C THR A 118 4.58 -9.15 -12.88
N THR A 119 5.08 -8.76 -11.72
CA THR A 119 4.62 -7.61 -10.95
C THR A 119 5.83 -6.87 -10.37
N PHE A 120 5.83 -5.54 -10.40
CA PHE A 120 6.95 -4.71 -9.95
C PHE A 120 8.28 -5.08 -10.66
N GLN A 121 9.31 -5.49 -9.93
CA GLN A 121 10.66 -5.73 -10.47
C GLN A 121 10.90 -7.21 -10.85
N GLN A 122 9.98 -7.81 -11.61
CA GLN A 122 10.00 -9.24 -11.97
C GLN A 122 10.06 -9.50 -13.48
N THR A 123 10.10 -8.47 -14.31
CA THR A 123 9.91 -8.60 -15.76
C THR A 123 11.09 -9.28 -16.43
N THR A 124 12.32 -8.83 -16.20
CA THR A 124 13.53 -9.45 -16.73
C THR A 124 13.71 -10.87 -16.22
N ALA A 125 13.35 -11.17 -14.97
CA ALA A 125 13.39 -12.53 -14.43
C ALA A 125 12.47 -13.48 -15.23
N CYS A 126 11.24 -13.05 -15.49
CA CYS A 126 10.28 -13.82 -16.31
C CYS A 126 10.78 -13.98 -17.74
N LEU A 127 11.27 -12.91 -18.36
CA LEU A 127 11.74 -12.91 -19.75
C LEU A 127 13.02 -13.74 -19.95
N ALA A 128 13.93 -13.73 -18.97
CA ALA A 128 15.13 -14.55 -18.95
C ALA A 128 14.79 -16.03 -18.84
N LEU A 129 13.84 -16.40 -17.97
CA LEU A 129 13.36 -17.78 -17.87
C LEU A 129 12.66 -18.21 -19.15
N ALA A 130 11.77 -17.37 -19.69
CA ALA A 130 11.07 -17.66 -20.95
C ALA A 130 12.03 -17.91 -22.10
N ARG A 131 13.10 -17.10 -22.20
CA ARG A 131 14.14 -17.28 -23.20
C ARG A 131 14.83 -18.64 -23.06
N ARG A 132 15.27 -19.01 -21.86
CA ARG A 132 15.95 -20.30 -21.62
C ARG A 132 15.04 -21.50 -21.90
N ILE A 133 13.76 -21.39 -21.53
CA ILE A 133 12.77 -22.42 -21.86
C ILE A 133 12.68 -22.56 -23.39
N LYS A 134 12.55 -21.48 -24.15
CA LYS A 134 12.45 -21.54 -25.62
C LYS A 134 13.74 -22.01 -26.31
N GLU A 135 14.92 -21.73 -25.73
CA GLU A 135 16.21 -22.20 -26.25
C GLU A 135 16.33 -23.74 -26.14
N GLN A 136 15.83 -24.33 -25.05
CA GLN A 136 15.87 -25.79 -24.82
C GLN A 136 14.63 -26.52 -25.38
N PHE A 137 13.47 -25.88 -25.30
CA PHE A 137 12.14 -26.41 -25.61
C PHE A 137 11.34 -25.42 -26.47
N PRO A 138 11.69 -25.26 -27.76
CA PRO A 138 11.14 -24.20 -28.61
C PRO A 138 9.63 -24.31 -28.85
N SER A 139 9.04 -25.50 -28.69
CA SER A 139 7.60 -25.74 -28.84
C SER A 139 6.76 -25.35 -27.62
N THR A 140 7.37 -25.13 -26.46
CA THR A 140 6.64 -24.80 -25.22
C THR A 140 5.93 -23.47 -25.39
N ARG A 141 4.61 -23.43 -25.15
CA ARG A 141 3.84 -22.18 -25.22
C ARG A 141 3.95 -21.41 -23.91
N ILE A 142 4.18 -20.10 -24.00
CA ILE A 142 4.41 -19.22 -22.86
C ILE A 142 3.39 -18.08 -22.87
N ILE A 143 2.69 -17.90 -21.75
CA ILE A 143 1.86 -16.73 -21.48
C ILE A 143 2.48 -15.87 -20.39
N LEU A 144 2.60 -14.57 -20.62
CA LEU A 144 2.97 -13.58 -19.62
C LEU A 144 1.71 -12.85 -19.11
N GLY A 145 1.66 -12.54 -17.81
CA GLY A 145 0.58 -11.76 -17.21
C GLY A 145 1.02 -11.07 -15.93
N GLY A 146 0.08 -10.44 -15.22
CA GLY A 146 0.38 -9.65 -14.01
C GLY A 146 0.38 -8.14 -14.28
N ALA A 147 0.66 -7.35 -13.25
CA ALA A 147 0.49 -5.89 -13.30
C ALA A 147 1.38 -5.22 -14.37
N ASN A 148 2.57 -5.76 -14.63
CA ASN A 148 3.49 -5.22 -15.63
C ASN A 148 3.02 -5.48 -17.07
N CYS A 149 1.97 -6.30 -17.27
CA CYS A 149 1.38 -6.57 -18.57
C CYS A 149 0.11 -5.74 -18.84
N GLU A 150 -0.32 -4.87 -17.93
CA GLU A 150 -1.57 -4.14 -18.10
C GLU A 150 -1.56 -3.22 -19.33
N ALA A 151 -2.58 -3.36 -20.17
CA ALA A 151 -2.81 -2.54 -21.36
C ALA A 151 -1.56 -2.41 -22.25
N ASP A 152 -1.12 -1.19 -22.56
CA ASP A 152 -0.01 -0.94 -23.49
C ASP A 152 1.33 -1.52 -23.03
N MET A 153 1.54 -1.72 -21.72
CA MET A 153 2.78 -2.31 -21.22
C MET A 153 2.93 -3.76 -21.70
N GLY A 154 1.86 -4.56 -21.60
CA GLY A 154 1.86 -5.93 -22.09
C GLY A 154 1.95 -6.03 -23.61
N VAL A 155 1.36 -5.07 -24.33
CA VAL A 155 1.48 -5.00 -25.80
C VAL A 155 2.93 -4.75 -26.20
N GLU A 156 3.60 -3.76 -25.60
CA GLU A 156 5.00 -3.47 -25.92
C GLU A 156 5.93 -4.64 -25.52
N LEU A 157 5.67 -5.28 -24.37
CA LEU A 157 6.38 -6.51 -23.99
C LEU A 157 6.22 -7.62 -25.05
N HIS A 158 4.99 -7.86 -25.52
CA HIS A 158 4.77 -8.87 -26.55
C HIS A 158 5.46 -8.52 -27.87
N HIS A 159 5.48 -7.24 -28.27
CA HIS A 159 6.20 -6.82 -29.47
C HIS A 159 7.72 -7.07 -29.38
N ARG A 160 8.34 -6.83 -28.22
CA ARG A 160 9.80 -6.88 -28.06
C ARG A 160 10.36 -8.28 -27.78
N PHE A 161 9.55 -9.18 -27.22
CA PHE A 161 10.02 -10.47 -26.72
C PHE A 161 9.38 -11.65 -27.47
N PRO A 162 9.96 -12.07 -28.63
CA PRO A 162 9.40 -13.13 -29.48
C PRO A 162 9.23 -14.48 -28.77
N GLN A 163 9.99 -14.73 -27.69
CA GLN A 163 9.88 -15.93 -26.87
C GLN A 163 8.55 -16.04 -26.10
N VAL A 164 7.78 -14.95 -25.99
CA VAL A 164 6.46 -14.94 -25.35
C VAL A 164 5.39 -15.10 -26.42
N ASP A 165 4.59 -16.17 -26.33
CA ASP A 165 3.55 -16.48 -27.32
C ASP A 165 2.28 -15.67 -27.06
N PHE A 166 1.93 -15.48 -25.78
CA PHE A 166 0.71 -14.82 -25.33
C PHE A 166 1.00 -13.79 -24.23
N VAL A 167 0.24 -12.70 -24.18
CA VAL A 167 0.21 -11.78 -23.02
C VAL A 167 -1.23 -11.49 -22.60
N CYS A 168 -1.50 -11.62 -21.30
CA CYS A 168 -2.74 -11.20 -20.67
C CYS A 168 -2.64 -9.74 -20.26
N LEU A 169 -3.45 -8.87 -20.88
CA LEU A 169 -3.37 -7.41 -20.73
C LEU A 169 -4.17 -6.84 -19.53
N GLY A 170 -4.56 -7.69 -18.57
CA GLY A 170 -5.34 -7.32 -17.39
C GLY A 170 -5.79 -8.54 -16.56
N GLU A 171 -7.05 -8.54 -16.11
CA GLU A 171 -7.67 -9.68 -15.41
C GLU A 171 -7.64 -10.98 -16.24
N GLY A 172 -7.00 -12.02 -15.71
CA GLY A 172 -6.71 -13.24 -16.46
C GLY A 172 -7.74 -14.36 -16.36
N GLU A 173 -8.72 -14.27 -15.46
CA GLU A 173 -9.59 -15.40 -15.13
C GLU A 173 -10.43 -15.90 -16.30
N ARG A 174 -11.13 -14.99 -17.01
CA ARG A 174 -11.95 -15.39 -18.17
C ARG A 174 -11.10 -15.64 -19.41
N LEU A 175 -10.01 -14.90 -19.55
CA LEU A 175 -9.08 -15.01 -20.66
C LEU A 175 -8.41 -16.39 -20.67
N ILE A 176 -7.91 -16.87 -19.52
CA ILE A 176 -7.19 -18.14 -19.47
C ILE A 176 -8.10 -19.31 -19.83
N ALA A 177 -9.35 -19.31 -19.34
CA ALA A 177 -10.32 -20.36 -19.67
C ALA A 177 -10.61 -20.38 -21.18
N SER A 178 -10.84 -19.21 -21.78
CA SER A 178 -11.09 -19.08 -23.22
C SER A 178 -9.87 -19.47 -24.06
N LEU A 179 -8.66 -19.18 -23.57
CA LEU A 179 -7.42 -19.54 -24.24
C LEU A 179 -7.23 -21.06 -24.23
N LEU A 180 -7.37 -21.71 -23.08
CA LEU A 180 -7.21 -23.15 -22.93
C LEU A 180 -8.25 -23.93 -23.76
N GLU A 181 -9.52 -23.51 -23.74
CA GLU A 181 -10.58 -24.10 -24.58
C GLU A 181 -10.20 -24.08 -26.07
N ARG A 182 -9.64 -22.96 -26.55
CA ARG A 182 -9.18 -22.87 -27.94
C ARG A 182 -7.93 -23.69 -28.23
N MET A 183 -7.03 -23.80 -27.26
CA MET A 183 -5.84 -24.64 -27.39
C MET A 183 -6.24 -26.12 -27.53
N ASP A 184 -7.17 -26.58 -26.70
CA ASP A 184 -7.72 -27.95 -26.75
C ASP A 184 -8.43 -28.24 -28.08
N ALA A 185 -9.15 -27.26 -28.60
CA ALA A 185 -9.78 -27.36 -29.91
C ALA A 185 -8.79 -27.35 -31.09
N GLY A 186 -7.48 -27.20 -30.83
CA GLY A 186 -6.45 -27.09 -31.87
C GLY A 186 -6.58 -25.81 -32.71
N ALA A 187 -7.13 -24.74 -32.14
CA ALA A 187 -7.37 -23.50 -32.87
C ALA A 187 -6.06 -22.87 -33.36
N GLU A 188 -6.05 -22.46 -34.64
CA GLU A 188 -4.94 -21.74 -35.24
C GLU A 188 -5.08 -20.21 -35.10
N SER A 189 -6.16 -19.73 -34.48
CA SER A 189 -6.42 -18.31 -34.25
C SER A 189 -7.07 -18.07 -32.89
N PHE A 190 -6.55 -17.06 -32.19
CA PHE A 190 -7.04 -16.63 -30.89
C PHE A 190 -7.81 -15.31 -30.96
N ASN A 191 -8.24 -14.89 -32.16
CA ASN A 191 -9.03 -13.66 -32.37
C ASN A 191 -10.29 -13.62 -31.50
N GLY A 192 -10.54 -12.46 -30.87
CA GLY A 192 -11.74 -12.23 -30.06
C GLY A 192 -11.68 -12.72 -28.61
N ILE A 193 -10.54 -13.29 -28.16
CA ILE A 193 -10.29 -13.43 -26.71
C ILE A 193 -9.90 -12.05 -26.18
N ALA A 194 -10.84 -11.32 -25.57
CA ALA A 194 -10.64 -9.95 -25.10
C ALA A 194 -9.42 -9.82 -24.16
N GLY A 195 -8.57 -8.83 -24.40
CA GLY A 195 -7.38 -8.56 -23.57
C GLY A 195 -6.21 -9.51 -23.81
N LEU A 196 -6.24 -10.34 -24.85
CA LEU A 196 -5.13 -11.19 -25.26
C LEU A 196 -4.29 -10.52 -26.35
N ALA A 197 -2.98 -10.38 -26.12
CA ALA A 197 -2.00 -10.25 -27.19
C ALA A 197 -1.44 -11.62 -27.54
N TRP A 198 -1.35 -11.95 -28.83
CA TRP A 198 -0.91 -13.26 -29.31
C TRP A 198 -0.17 -13.13 -30.65
N ARG A 199 0.63 -14.14 -31.03
CA ARG A 199 1.33 -14.13 -32.33
C ARG A 199 0.53 -14.85 -33.41
N ASP A 200 0.33 -14.19 -34.54
CA ASP A 200 -0.25 -14.84 -35.72
C ASP A 200 0.77 -15.78 -36.41
N ARG A 201 0.36 -16.40 -37.52
CA ARG A 201 1.22 -17.32 -38.28
C ARG A 201 2.43 -16.66 -38.92
N ASN A 202 2.42 -15.34 -39.06
CA ASN A 202 3.53 -14.55 -39.59
C ASN A 202 4.47 -14.11 -38.46
N GLY A 203 4.16 -14.43 -37.20
CA GLY A 203 4.91 -14.00 -36.01
C GLY A 203 4.55 -12.60 -35.52
N GLU A 204 3.57 -11.95 -36.16
CA GLU A 204 3.15 -10.60 -35.85
C GLU A 204 2.23 -10.58 -34.62
N THR A 205 2.38 -9.52 -33.83
CA THR A 205 1.57 -9.32 -32.63
C THR A 205 0.16 -8.88 -33.00
N VAL A 206 -0.83 -9.68 -32.60
CA VAL A 206 -2.26 -9.37 -32.73
C VAL A 206 -2.83 -9.09 -31.36
N VAL A 207 -3.51 -7.95 -31.21
CA VAL A 207 -4.07 -7.49 -29.93
C VAL A 207 -5.59 -7.49 -29.99
N ASN A 208 -6.22 -8.33 -29.17
CA ASN A 208 -7.68 -8.42 -29.06
C ASN A 208 -8.25 -7.38 -28.07
N GLY A 209 -7.99 -6.10 -28.35
CA GLY A 209 -8.31 -5.00 -27.44
C GLY A 209 -7.39 -4.93 -26.21
N LEU A 210 -7.31 -3.75 -25.60
CA LEU A 210 -6.37 -3.46 -24.52
C LEU A 210 -6.88 -3.89 -23.13
N ARG A 211 -8.06 -4.51 -23.04
CA ARG A 211 -8.67 -4.90 -21.76
C ARG A 211 -9.41 -6.23 -21.89
N PRO A 212 -9.25 -7.14 -20.92
CA PRO A 212 -10.10 -8.32 -20.82
C PRO A 212 -11.49 -7.94 -20.34
N GLU A 213 -12.44 -8.86 -20.52
CA GLU A 213 -13.76 -8.72 -19.91
C GLU A 213 -13.63 -8.85 -18.39
N PRO A 214 -14.02 -7.83 -17.61
CA PRO A 214 -13.82 -7.83 -16.17
C PRO A 214 -14.67 -8.91 -15.50
N VAL A 215 -14.20 -9.41 -14.36
CA VAL A 215 -15.00 -10.26 -13.48
C VAL A 215 -16.09 -9.40 -12.84
N GLU A 216 -17.32 -9.51 -13.35
CA GLU A 216 -18.48 -8.75 -12.86
C GLU A 216 -18.94 -9.23 -11.49
N LYS A 217 -19.06 -10.55 -11.31
CA LYS A 217 -19.51 -11.18 -10.07
C LYS A 217 -18.33 -11.85 -9.38
N MET A 218 -17.74 -11.14 -8.40
CA MET A 218 -16.56 -11.62 -7.67
C MET A 218 -16.83 -12.90 -6.86
N ASP A 219 -18.09 -13.21 -6.56
CA ASP A 219 -18.48 -14.44 -5.85
C ASP A 219 -18.22 -15.70 -6.66
N ASP A 220 -18.15 -15.59 -7.99
CA ASP A 220 -17.90 -16.72 -8.89
C ASP A 220 -16.41 -17.11 -8.90
N LEU A 221 -15.54 -16.29 -8.31
CA LEU A 221 -14.11 -16.60 -8.20
C LEU A 221 -13.88 -17.74 -7.20
N PRO A 222 -12.97 -18.68 -7.51
CA PRO A 222 -12.60 -19.75 -6.59
C PRO A 222 -11.90 -19.19 -5.35
N THR A 223 -12.02 -19.92 -4.24
CA THR A 223 -11.26 -19.61 -3.02
C THR A 223 -9.77 -19.83 -3.30
N PRO A 224 -8.89 -18.87 -2.94
CA PRO A 224 -7.44 -19.05 -3.08
C PRO A 224 -6.93 -20.25 -2.27
N ASP A 225 -6.01 -21.02 -2.85
CA ASP A 225 -5.30 -22.11 -2.17
C ASP A 225 -3.82 -21.75 -1.98
N PHE A 226 -3.35 -21.83 -0.73
CA PHE A 226 -1.97 -21.56 -0.32
C PHE A 226 -1.22 -22.79 0.19
N HIS A 227 -1.76 -24.01 0.04
CA HIS A 227 -1.13 -25.23 0.57
C HIS A 227 0.26 -25.45 -0.03
N GLY A 228 0.39 -25.39 -1.36
CA GLY A 228 1.68 -25.55 -2.05
C GLY A 228 2.71 -24.51 -1.62
N TRP A 229 2.30 -23.25 -1.46
CA TRP A 229 3.17 -22.18 -0.97
C TRP A 229 3.66 -22.43 0.47
N ALA A 230 2.75 -22.83 1.36
CA ALA A 230 3.08 -23.09 2.76
C ALA A 230 4.05 -24.28 2.89
N ASP A 231 3.88 -25.31 2.05
CA ASP A 231 4.77 -26.47 2.01
C ASP A 231 6.17 -26.10 1.48
N GLU A 232 6.26 -25.31 0.40
CA GLU A 232 7.55 -24.84 -0.12
C GLU A 232 8.29 -23.95 0.88
N LEU A 233 7.60 -23.07 1.61
CA LEU A 233 8.22 -22.28 2.67
C LEU A 233 8.79 -23.15 3.78
N LYS A 234 8.06 -24.18 4.22
CA LYS A 234 8.55 -25.13 5.23
C LYS A 234 9.79 -25.86 4.73
N GLN A 235 9.77 -26.36 3.49
CA GLN A 235 10.90 -27.07 2.88
C GLN A 235 12.13 -26.17 2.69
N ALA A 236 11.93 -24.88 2.46
CA ALA A 236 13.00 -23.89 2.35
C ALA A 236 13.61 -23.48 3.71
N GLY A 237 13.04 -23.94 4.84
CA GLY A 237 13.47 -23.54 6.18
C GLY A 237 12.89 -22.18 6.61
N PHE A 238 11.89 -21.67 5.90
CA PHE A 238 11.22 -20.39 6.14
C PHE A 238 9.90 -20.53 6.91
N GLY A 239 9.54 -21.74 7.34
CA GLY A 239 8.29 -22.00 8.06
C GLY A 239 8.13 -21.27 9.39
N SER A 240 9.23 -20.85 10.03
CA SER A 240 9.21 -20.08 11.29
C SER A 240 9.04 -18.56 11.08
N ILE A 241 9.11 -18.09 9.83
CA ILE A 241 8.89 -16.67 9.51
C ILE A 241 7.40 -16.40 9.62
N PRO A 242 6.95 -15.35 10.35
CA PRO A 242 5.54 -15.06 10.45
C PRO A 242 4.93 -14.77 9.08
N GLN A 243 4.04 -15.65 8.62
CA GLN A 243 3.39 -15.58 7.32
C GLN A 243 2.18 -14.64 7.37
N ALA A 244 1.90 -13.96 6.27
CA ALA A 244 0.67 -13.20 6.08
C ALA A 244 0.05 -13.64 4.75
N LEU A 245 -1.20 -14.10 4.77
CA LEU A 245 -1.89 -14.54 3.56
C LEU A 245 -2.64 -13.38 2.90
N PRO A 246 -2.53 -13.20 1.57
CA PRO A 246 -3.32 -12.20 0.87
C PRO A 246 -4.79 -12.63 0.78
N TRP A 247 -5.69 -11.68 0.96
CA TRP A 247 -7.13 -11.88 0.85
C TRP A 247 -7.74 -10.77 -0.01
N GLN A 248 -8.40 -11.14 -1.13
CA GLN A 248 -9.06 -10.17 -2.00
C GLN A 248 -10.57 -10.24 -1.79
N THR A 249 -11.16 -9.19 -1.26
CA THR A 249 -12.63 -9.08 -1.10
C THR A 249 -13.25 -8.11 -2.09
N SER A 250 -12.44 -7.27 -2.75
CA SER A 250 -12.89 -6.31 -3.75
C SER A 250 -11.82 -6.01 -4.81
N ARG A 251 -12.25 -5.40 -5.92
CA ARG A 251 -11.40 -4.85 -6.99
C ARG A 251 -11.89 -3.45 -7.35
N GLY A 252 -10.97 -2.58 -7.77
CA GLY A 252 -11.26 -1.17 -8.04
C GLY A 252 -11.30 -0.31 -6.78
N CYS A 253 -11.72 0.95 -6.93
CA CYS A 253 -11.82 1.90 -5.83
C CYS A 253 -13.12 2.69 -5.93
N TRP A 254 -14.03 2.54 -4.96
CA TRP A 254 -15.34 3.20 -4.99
C TRP A 254 -15.23 4.73 -4.92
N TYR A 255 -14.14 5.25 -4.35
CA TYR A 255 -13.85 6.67 -4.38
C TYR A 255 -13.23 7.08 -5.72
N GLY A 256 -12.19 6.38 -6.18
CA GLY A 256 -11.50 6.69 -7.43
C GLY A 256 -12.39 6.62 -8.66
N ALA A 257 -13.40 5.73 -8.66
CA ALA A 257 -14.42 5.66 -9.71
C ALA A 257 -15.31 6.92 -9.80
N ARG A 258 -15.33 7.75 -8.75
CA ARG A 258 -16.08 9.02 -8.69
C ARG A 258 -15.15 10.24 -8.81
N GLU A 259 -14.06 10.23 -8.06
CA GLU A 259 -13.09 11.32 -7.95
C GLU A 259 -11.70 10.69 -7.76
N HIS A 260 -10.94 10.59 -8.85
CA HIS A 260 -9.66 9.88 -8.87
C HIS A 260 -8.56 10.72 -8.21
N CYS A 261 -7.94 10.20 -7.14
CA CYS A 261 -6.74 10.82 -6.57
C CYS A 261 -5.68 11.01 -7.65
N ILE A 262 -5.17 12.24 -7.80
CA ILE A 262 -4.45 12.64 -9.02
C ILE A 262 -3.11 11.91 -9.24
N PHE A 263 -2.55 11.34 -8.17
CA PHE A 263 -1.28 10.62 -8.18
C PHE A 263 -1.43 9.09 -8.28
N CYS A 264 -2.65 8.56 -8.14
CA CYS A 264 -2.86 7.12 -7.99
C CYS A 264 -2.86 6.42 -9.35
N GLY A 265 -1.94 5.48 -9.57
CA GLY A 265 -1.93 4.61 -10.77
C GLY A 265 -2.61 3.26 -10.58
N LEU A 266 -3.13 2.97 -9.37
CA LEU A 266 -3.65 1.65 -9.01
C LEU A 266 -4.95 1.32 -9.75
N ASN A 267 -5.15 0.03 -10.01
CA ASN A 267 -6.22 -0.52 -10.85
C ASN A 267 -6.16 -0.06 -12.31
N GLY A 268 -5.06 0.58 -12.72
CA GLY A 268 -4.83 1.14 -14.04
C GLY A 268 -6.09 1.74 -14.66
N GLN A 269 -6.67 1.02 -15.60
CA GLN A 269 -7.84 1.49 -16.32
C GLN A 269 -9.21 0.97 -15.80
N GLY A 270 -9.19 0.13 -14.76
CA GLY A 270 -10.31 -0.62 -14.18
C GLY A 270 -10.80 -0.11 -12.81
N LEU A 271 -10.98 1.20 -12.62
CA LEU A 271 -11.38 1.80 -11.32
C LEU A 271 -12.75 1.37 -10.79
N ARG A 272 -13.61 0.77 -11.63
CA ARG A 272 -14.97 0.35 -11.24
C ARG A 272 -14.91 -0.59 -10.04
N PHE A 273 -15.54 -0.19 -8.94
CA PHE A 273 -15.56 -0.97 -7.71
C PHE A 273 -16.51 -2.17 -7.80
N ARG A 274 -16.01 -3.35 -7.43
CA ARG A 274 -16.75 -4.61 -7.32
C ARG A 274 -16.27 -5.30 -6.05
N SER A 275 -17.15 -6.02 -5.36
CA SER A 275 -16.78 -6.76 -4.15
C SER A 275 -17.56 -8.05 -4.03
N LYS A 276 -17.04 -8.96 -3.21
CA LYS A 276 -17.69 -10.19 -2.82
C LYS A 276 -18.88 -9.91 -1.90
N SER A 277 -19.85 -10.82 -1.88
CA SER A 277 -20.88 -10.80 -0.86
C SER A 277 -20.28 -11.07 0.52
N PRO A 278 -20.93 -10.59 1.61
CA PRO A 278 -20.47 -10.85 2.98
C PRO A 278 -20.30 -12.34 3.27
N ASP A 279 -21.25 -13.17 2.85
CA ASP A 279 -21.20 -14.63 3.07
C ASP A 279 -20.02 -15.27 2.33
N ARG A 280 -19.75 -14.82 1.09
CA ARG A 280 -18.60 -15.30 0.32
C ARG A 280 -17.29 -14.89 0.98
N ALA A 281 -17.15 -13.63 1.36
CA ALA A 281 -15.96 -13.12 2.04
C ALA A 281 -15.71 -13.87 3.35
N LEU A 282 -16.75 -14.06 4.18
CA LEU A 282 -16.65 -14.81 5.42
C LEU A 282 -16.27 -16.28 5.21
N ALA A 283 -16.83 -16.93 4.17
CA ALA A 283 -16.48 -18.31 3.83
C ALA A 283 -15.00 -18.44 3.44
N GLU A 284 -14.45 -17.48 2.70
CA GLU A 284 -13.02 -17.45 2.38
C GLU A 284 -12.16 -17.19 3.62
N LEU A 285 -12.54 -16.25 4.48
CA LEU A 285 -11.84 -16.01 5.74
C LEU A 285 -11.77 -17.29 6.58
N ARG A 286 -12.87 -18.06 6.67
CA ARG A 286 -12.90 -19.36 7.35
C ARG A 286 -11.98 -20.39 6.71
N ALA A 287 -11.86 -20.39 5.38
CA ALA A 287 -10.89 -21.25 4.69
C ALA A 287 -9.44 -20.83 5.04
N LEU A 288 -9.17 -19.52 5.13
CA LEU A 288 -7.85 -19.02 5.51
C LEU A 288 -7.45 -19.36 6.96
N MET A 289 -8.42 -19.52 7.86
CA MET A 289 -8.18 -19.97 9.24
C MET A 289 -7.62 -21.39 9.33
N ALA A 290 -7.70 -22.20 8.27
CA ALA A 290 -7.14 -23.55 8.25
C ALA A 290 -5.61 -23.57 8.07
N TYR A 291 -5.00 -22.46 7.65
CA TYR A 291 -3.56 -22.35 7.50
C TYR A 291 -2.90 -21.96 8.84
N ASP A 292 -1.66 -22.41 9.03
CA ASP A 292 -0.84 -22.08 10.20
C ASP A 292 -0.28 -20.65 10.08
N THR A 293 -1.19 -19.68 10.17
CA THR A 293 -0.90 -18.25 10.10
C THR A 293 -1.65 -17.49 11.19
N LYS A 294 -1.08 -16.36 11.62
CA LYS A 294 -1.70 -15.41 12.54
C LYS A 294 -2.07 -14.10 11.86
N SER A 295 -1.80 -13.96 10.56
CA SER A 295 -2.01 -12.72 9.84
C SER A 295 -2.58 -12.97 8.45
N VAL A 296 -3.58 -12.15 8.11
CA VAL A 296 -4.17 -12.07 6.77
C VAL A 296 -4.23 -10.60 6.41
N TYR A 297 -3.78 -10.25 5.21
CA TYR A 297 -3.83 -8.87 4.73
C TYR A 297 -4.72 -8.77 3.50
N SER A 298 -5.60 -7.79 3.53
CA SER A 298 -6.42 -7.49 2.37
C SER A 298 -5.55 -6.89 1.27
N VAL A 299 -5.73 -7.36 0.04
CA VAL A 299 -5.12 -6.77 -1.17
C VAL A 299 -6.08 -5.81 -1.90
N ASP A 300 -7.16 -5.43 -1.21
CA ASP A 300 -8.13 -4.47 -1.71
C ASP A 300 -7.57 -3.04 -1.62
N CYS A 301 -7.78 -2.23 -2.65
CA CYS A 301 -7.37 -0.81 -2.63
C CYS A 301 -8.20 0.05 -1.66
N VAL A 302 -9.36 -0.44 -1.22
CA VAL A 302 -10.21 0.20 -0.22
C VAL A 302 -11.27 -0.77 0.29
N LEU A 303 -11.46 -0.83 1.60
CA LEU A 303 -12.54 -1.56 2.25
C LEU A 303 -13.91 -1.14 1.70
N ASP A 304 -14.77 -2.13 1.40
CA ASP A 304 -16.17 -1.88 1.02
C ASP A 304 -16.94 -1.28 2.20
N HIS A 305 -17.45 -0.06 2.04
CA HIS A 305 -18.21 0.60 3.08
C HIS A 305 -19.49 -0.16 3.49
N ARG A 306 -20.03 -1.02 2.61
CA ARG A 306 -21.20 -1.85 2.92
C ARG A 306 -20.89 -2.89 4.01
N TYR A 307 -19.63 -3.32 4.15
CA TYR A 307 -19.23 -4.32 5.14
C TYR A 307 -19.42 -3.88 6.59
N PHE A 308 -19.42 -2.57 6.87
CA PHE A 308 -19.75 -2.05 8.21
C PHE A 308 -21.16 -2.44 8.68
N ARG A 309 -22.07 -2.77 7.76
CA ARG A 309 -23.46 -3.17 8.08
C ARG A 309 -23.71 -4.66 7.86
N SER A 310 -22.72 -5.42 7.40
CA SER A 310 -22.91 -6.81 6.99
C SER A 310 -21.77 -7.72 7.45
N LEU A 311 -20.61 -7.68 6.78
CA LEU A 311 -19.50 -8.59 7.05
C LEU A 311 -18.84 -8.34 8.42
N LEU A 312 -18.54 -7.09 8.77
CA LEU A 312 -17.78 -6.79 10.00
C LEU A 312 -18.52 -7.19 11.29
N PRO A 313 -19.86 -6.96 11.42
CA PRO A 313 -20.61 -7.51 12.54
C PRO A 313 -20.51 -9.03 12.66
N GLN A 314 -20.60 -9.77 11.54
CA GLN A 314 -20.48 -11.23 11.56
C GLN A 314 -19.07 -11.69 11.96
N MET A 315 -18.04 -10.95 11.54
CA MET A 315 -16.65 -11.21 11.94
C MET A 315 -16.43 -10.96 13.43
N ALA A 316 -17.07 -9.93 14.01
CA ALA A 316 -16.97 -9.62 15.42
C ALA A 316 -17.64 -10.66 16.34
N GLU A 317 -18.52 -11.50 15.79
CA GLU A 317 -19.16 -12.61 16.52
C GLU A 317 -18.31 -13.89 16.56
N ILE A 318 -17.20 -13.93 15.82
CA ILE A 318 -16.32 -15.12 15.77
C ILE A 318 -14.92 -14.80 16.28
N ASP A 319 -14.40 -15.64 17.18
CA ASP A 319 -12.97 -15.63 17.48
C ASP A 319 -12.23 -16.42 16.41
N HIS A 320 -11.67 -15.69 15.44
CA HIS A 320 -10.88 -16.28 14.38
C HIS A 320 -9.38 -16.31 14.68
N GLY A 321 -8.90 -15.64 15.74
CA GLY A 321 -7.48 -15.63 16.12
C GLY A 321 -6.50 -15.08 15.06
N LEU A 322 -7.00 -14.34 14.07
CA LEU A 322 -6.21 -13.72 13.00
C LEU A 322 -6.08 -12.21 13.23
N MET A 323 -4.90 -11.66 12.91
CA MET A 323 -4.71 -10.22 12.79
C MET A 323 -4.94 -9.80 11.34
N LEU A 324 -5.98 -9.01 11.11
CA LEU A 324 -6.38 -8.56 9.77
C LEU A 324 -5.87 -7.15 9.46
N PHE A 325 -5.55 -6.93 8.19
CA PHE A 325 -5.20 -5.63 7.62
C PHE A 325 -6.14 -5.23 6.48
N PHE A 326 -6.54 -3.95 6.43
CA PHE A 326 -7.29 -3.37 5.31
C PHE A 326 -6.82 -1.95 4.95
N GLU A 327 -6.79 -1.65 3.64
CA GLU A 327 -6.79 -0.25 3.21
C GLU A 327 -8.16 0.39 3.44
N THR A 328 -8.18 1.64 3.90
CA THR A 328 -9.42 2.35 4.22
C THR A 328 -9.35 3.82 3.77
N ARG A 329 -10.45 4.55 3.97
CA ARG A 329 -10.42 6.01 3.92
C ARG A 329 -10.40 6.61 5.32
N PRO A 330 -9.82 7.80 5.53
CA PRO A 330 -9.75 8.42 6.84
C PRO A 330 -11.07 9.06 7.33
N THR A 331 -12.20 8.70 6.73
CA THR A 331 -13.53 9.22 7.09
C THR A 331 -14.29 8.29 8.04
N LEU A 332 -13.61 7.35 8.70
CA LEU A 332 -14.24 6.44 9.65
C LEU A 332 -14.62 7.15 10.94
N THR A 333 -15.80 6.82 11.46
CA THR A 333 -16.27 7.28 12.76
C THR A 333 -15.72 6.41 13.89
N ARG A 334 -15.70 6.91 15.14
CA ARG A 334 -15.28 6.13 16.30
C ARG A 334 -15.98 4.75 16.40
N PRO A 335 -17.32 4.62 16.28
CA PRO A 335 -17.96 3.29 16.32
C PRO A 335 -17.51 2.36 15.19
N GLN A 336 -17.19 2.90 14.00
CA GLN A 336 -16.67 2.10 12.90
C GLN A 336 -15.25 1.60 13.18
N VAL A 337 -14.37 2.42 13.75
CA VAL A 337 -13.03 1.99 14.15
C VAL A 337 -13.10 0.93 15.26
N ARG A 338 -14.01 1.08 16.23
CA ARG A 338 -14.26 0.05 17.25
C ARG A 338 -14.76 -1.27 16.62
N LEU A 339 -15.66 -1.20 15.62
CA LEU A 339 -16.13 -2.38 14.92
C LEU A 339 -15.00 -3.07 14.12
N LEU A 340 -14.06 -2.32 13.54
CA LEU A 340 -12.88 -2.90 12.91
C LEU A 340 -12.07 -3.72 13.92
N GLN A 341 -11.79 -3.16 15.10
CA GLN A 341 -11.07 -3.88 16.16
C GLN A 341 -11.81 -5.14 16.59
N ALA A 342 -13.13 -5.05 16.82
CA ALA A 342 -13.94 -6.19 17.24
C ALA A 342 -13.97 -7.29 16.17
N ALA A 343 -13.93 -6.92 14.89
CA ALA A 343 -13.83 -7.84 13.76
C ALA A 343 -12.40 -8.37 13.50
N GLY A 344 -11.45 -8.14 14.40
CA GLY A 344 -10.06 -8.59 14.25
C GLY A 344 -9.22 -7.81 13.24
N ILE A 345 -9.73 -6.68 12.73
CA ILE A 345 -8.97 -5.75 11.88
C ILE A 345 -8.18 -4.81 12.78
N LEU A 346 -6.96 -5.23 13.09
CA LEU A 346 -6.05 -4.54 14.01
C LEU A 346 -5.15 -3.53 13.31
N TRP A 347 -5.03 -3.60 11.97
CA TRP A 347 -4.21 -2.69 11.18
C TRP A 347 -5.02 -2.12 10.02
N ILE A 348 -4.90 -0.82 9.79
CA ILE A 348 -5.46 -0.16 8.61
C ILE A 348 -4.43 0.73 7.92
N GLN A 349 -4.56 0.87 6.60
CA GLN A 349 -3.87 1.87 5.81
C GLN A 349 -4.89 2.88 5.26
N PRO A 350 -5.20 3.94 6.02
CA PRO A 350 -6.02 5.03 5.53
C PRO A 350 -5.17 5.94 4.66
N GLY A 351 -5.70 6.34 3.50
CA GLY A 351 -5.06 7.37 2.68
C GLY A 351 -5.14 8.76 3.35
N ILE A 352 -4.26 9.03 4.31
CA ILE A 352 -4.14 10.32 5.02
C ILE A 352 -3.40 11.33 4.15
N GLU A 353 -2.22 10.99 3.62
CA GLU A 353 -1.34 11.74 2.69
C GLU A 353 -0.87 13.15 3.12
N SER A 354 -1.62 13.85 3.96
CA SER A 354 -1.30 15.21 4.38
C SER A 354 -2.09 15.59 5.64
N LEU A 355 -1.52 16.49 6.44
CA LEU A 355 -2.19 17.18 7.54
C LEU A 355 -2.56 18.63 7.15
N ASN A 356 -2.62 18.93 5.85
CA ASN A 356 -3.04 20.22 5.31
C ASN A 356 -4.19 20.06 4.30
N THR A 357 -5.34 20.67 4.59
CA THR A 357 -6.53 20.55 3.73
C THR A 357 -6.36 21.16 2.34
N ARG A 358 -5.49 22.16 2.18
CA ARG A 358 -5.21 22.71 0.84
C ARG A 358 -4.45 21.70 -0.01
N SER A 359 -3.44 21.03 0.54
CA SER A 359 -2.76 19.91 -0.15
C SER A 359 -3.72 18.76 -0.45
N LEU A 360 -4.59 18.36 0.49
CA LEU A 360 -5.58 17.30 0.27
C LEU A 360 -6.57 17.62 -0.87
N ARG A 361 -6.97 18.90 -1.00
CA ARG A 361 -7.81 19.38 -2.11
C ARG A 361 -7.07 19.29 -3.44
N ARG A 362 -5.79 19.70 -3.50
CA ARG A 362 -4.96 19.53 -4.71
C ARG A 362 -4.86 18.06 -5.12
N MET A 363 -4.67 17.17 -4.14
CA MET A 363 -4.61 15.73 -4.36
C MET A 363 -5.93 15.08 -4.82
N GLN A 364 -7.05 15.82 -4.75
CA GLN A 364 -8.41 15.30 -4.90
C GLN A 364 -8.69 14.13 -3.95
N LYS A 365 -8.24 14.24 -2.69
CA LYS A 365 -8.37 13.15 -1.71
C LYS A 365 -9.77 13.05 -1.07
N GLY A 366 -10.56 14.12 -1.17
CA GLY A 366 -11.95 14.15 -0.70
C GLY A 366 -12.09 14.09 0.82
N VAL A 367 -11.06 14.53 1.54
CA VAL A 367 -10.98 14.54 3.02
C VAL A 367 -10.28 15.82 3.50
N THR A 368 -10.38 16.08 4.80
CA THR A 368 -9.81 17.25 5.49
C THR A 368 -8.77 16.82 6.51
N ALA A 369 -7.86 17.73 6.87
CA ALA A 369 -6.85 17.46 7.88
C ALA A 369 -7.47 17.17 9.26
N ALA A 370 -8.59 17.84 9.59
CA ALA A 370 -9.40 17.54 10.77
C ALA A 370 -9.90 16.08 10.79
N GLN A 371 -10.38 15.55 9.68
CA GLN A 371 -10.80 14.13 9.59
C GLN A 371 -9.61 13.19 9.80
N ASN A 372 -8.45 13.51 9.22
CA ASN A 372 -7.24 12.72 9.39
C ASN A 372 -6.80 12.66 10.86
N ILE A 373 -6.78 13.80 11.57
CA ILE A 373 -6.43 13.83 13.01
C ILE A 373 -7.47 13.07 13.84
N LEU A 374 -8.76 13.23 13.55
CA LEU A 374 -9.82 12.51 14.25
C LEU A 374 -9.70 10.99 14.07
N LEU A 375 -9.38 10.50 12.87
CA LEU A 375 -9.12 9.09 12.66
C LEU A 375 -7.94 8.59 13.49
N LEU A 376 -6.81 9.31 13.50
CA LEU A 376 -5.64 8.94 14.29
C LEU A 376 -5.98 8.87 15.78
N LYS A 377 -6.81 9.80 16.28
CA LYS A 377 -7.36 9.77 17.63
C LYS A 377 -8.22 8.54 17.86
N TYR A 378 -9.21 8.26 17.00
CA TYR A 378 -10.11 7.11 17.15
C TYR A 378 -9.36 5.78 17.09
N ALA A 379 -8.34 5.68 16.25
CA ALA A 379 -7.48 4.52 16.15
C ALA A 379 -6.66 4.30 17.43
N ALA A 380 -6.11 5.37 18.02
CA ALA A 380 -5.42 5.30 19.31
C ALA A 380 -6.36 4.91 20.47
N GLU A 381 -7.60 5.43 20.47
CA GLU A 381 -8.65 5.07 21.45
C GLU A 381 -9.01 3.58 21.36
N CYS A 382 -9.29 3.09 20.15
CA CYS A 382 -9.75 1.71 19.91
C CYS A 382 -8.62 0.68 19.84
N GLY A 383 -7.36 1.12 19.85
CA GLY A 383 -6.21 0.24 19.71
C GLY A 383 -6.06 -0.38 18.31
N VAL A 384 -6.34 0.38 17.26
CA VAL A 384 -6.12 0.00 15.86
C VAL A 384 -4.85 0.67 15.35
N GLY A 385 -3.93 -0.10 14.78
CA GLY A 385 -2.71 0.39 14.16
C GLY A 385 -2.97 1.07 12.81
N VAL A 386 -2.27 2.17 12.54
CA VAL A 386 -2.44 2.99 11.33
C VAL A 386 -1.13 3.08 10.57
N LEU A 387 -1.12 2.57 9.34
CA LEU A 387 0.00 2.72 8.41
C LEU A 387 -0.30 3.88 7.45
N TRP A 388 0.59 4.88 7.40
CA TRP A 388 0.39 6.05 6.54
C TRP A 388 1.69 6.83 6.31
N ASN A 389 1.66 7.68 5.27
CA ASN A 389 2.72 8.59 4.84
C ASN A 389 2.17 10.00 4.58
N ILE A 390 3.09 10.94 4.41
CA ILE A 390 2.84 12.25 3.83
C ILE A 390 3.43 12.28 2.42
N LEU A 391 2.65 12.78 1.46
CA LEU A 391 3.08 13.02 0.09
C LEU A 391 3.25 14.53 -0.13
N TYR A 392 4.36 14.92 -0.77
CA TYR A 392 4.65 16.32 -1.14
C TYR A 392 5.21 16.45 -2.56
N GLY A 393 5.29 17.66 -3.08
CA GLY A 393 5.79 17.94 -4.42
C GLY A 393 4.67 18.04 -5.46
N PHE A 394 3.50 18.51 -5.04
CA PHE A 394 2.42 18.87 -5.96
C PHE A 394 2.59 20.31 -6.41
N ALA A 395 2.31 20.58 -7.69
CA ALA A 395 2.39 21.93 -8.21
C ALA A 395 1.48 22.89 -7.41
N GLY A 396 2.04 24.02 -6.99
CA GLY A 396 1.33 25.05 -6.22
C GLY A 396 1.31 24.85 -4.71
N GLU A 397 2.04 23.87 -4.16
CA GLU A 397 2.32 23.83 -2.72
C GLU A 397 3.23 24.98 -2.28
N THR A 398 3.05 25.43 -1.04
CA THR A 398 3.72 26.61 -0.48
C THR A 398 4.49 26.26 0.79
N ALA A 399 5.54 27.03 1.10
CA ALA A 399 6.30 26.85 2.33
C ALA A 399 5.41 26.90 3.59
N ALA A 400 4.40 27.78 3.60
CA ALA A 400 3.46 27.91 4.71
C ALA A 400 2.74 26.61 5.04
N GLU A 401 2.33 25.83 4.03
CA GLU A 401 1.61 24.57 4.24
C GLU A 401 2.47 23.51 4.93
N PHE A 402 3.76 23.44 4.57
CA PHE A 402 4.71 22.54 5.21
C PHE A 402 5.03 22.98 6.64
N LEU A 403 5.19 24.28 6.88
CA LEU A 403 5.43 24.84 8.21
C LEU A 403 4.21 24.68 9.13
N GLU A 404 2.98 24.83 8.61
CA GLU A 404 1.73 24.54 9.33
C GLU A 404 1.68 23.07 9.79
N MET A 405 2.03 22.12 8.91
CA MET A 405 2.11 20.70 9.27
C MET A 405 3.23 20.44 10.29
N ALA A 406 4.39 21.07 10.14
CA ALA A 406 5.50 20.95 11.08
C ALA A 406 5.13 21.47 12.47
N ALA A 407 4.37 22.56 12.55
CA ALA A 407 3.85 23.11 13.81
C ALA A 407 2.79 22.22 14.46
N MET A 408 2.01 21.47 13.67
CA MET A 408 1.02 20.50 14.17
C MET A 408 1.67 19.27 14.82
N ALA A 409 2.77 18.76 14.25
CA ALA A 409 3.45 17.54 14.70
C ALA A 409 3.68 17.43 16.22
N PRO A 410 4.25 18.44 16.92
CA PRO A 410 4.43 18.36 18.37
C PRO A 410 3.11 18.30 19.15
N LEU A 411 2.03 18.90 18.63
CA LEU A 411 0.70 18.90 19.27
C LEU A 411 0.07 17.51 19.23
N ILE A 412 0.28 16.74 18.17
CA ILE A 412 -0.29 15.40 18.01
C ILE A 412 0.73 14.27 18.21
N SER A 413 1.85 14.57 18.87
CA SER A 413 2.98 13.64 19.02
C SER A 413 2.67 12.34 19.77
N HIS A 414 1.57 12.32 20.54
CA HIS A 414 1.04 11.14 21.23
C HIS A 414 0.18 10.21 20.35
N LEU A 415 -0.21 10.67 19.15
CA LEU A 415 -0.92 9.87 18.15
C LEU A 415 0.09 9.13 17.25
N GLN A 416 -0.42 8.20 16.43
CA GLN A 416 0.41 7.39 15.54
C GLN A 416 1.04 8.25 14.43
N ALA A 417 2.36 8.40 14.48
CA ALA A 417 3.17 9.10 13.49
C ALA A 417 3.08 8.45 12.10
N PRO A 418 3.36 9.17 11.00
CA PRO A 418 3.41 8.58 9.66
C PRO A 418 4.51 7.52 9.61
N SER A 419 4.10 6.25 9.64
CA SER A 419 5.01 5.11 9.76
C SER A 419 5.89 4.94 8.53
N ILE A 420 5.36 5.24 7.35
CA ILE A 420 6.06 5.10 6.07
C ILE A 420 6.96 6.33 5.81
N GLY A 421 6.60 7.50 6.35
CA GLY A 421 7.43 8.72 6.32
C GLY A 421 6.84 9.86 5.48
N CYS A 422 7.71 10.75 4.98
CA CYS A 422 7.35 11.93 4.19
C CYS A 422 8.10 11.91 2.86
N HIS A 423 7.39 11.55 1.80
CA HIS A 423 7.96 11.21 0.50
C HIS A 423 7.45 12.15 -0.58
N ARG A 424 8.30 12.38 -1.59
CA ARG A 424 7.89 13.15 -2.74
C ARG A 424 6.94 12.30 -3.60
N VAL A 425 5.95 12.93 -4.19
CA VAL A 425 5.03 12.26 -5.10
C VAL A 425 5.79 11.68 -6.29
N ARG A 426 5.54 10.42 -6.58
CA ARG A 426 6.03 9.70 -7.76
C ARG A 426 4.97 9.79 -8.86
N LEU A 427 5.40 9.89 -10.11
CA LEU A 427 4.49 9.89 -11.24
C LEU A 427 4.28 8.46 -11.75
N ASP A 428 3.17 7.86 -11.35
CA ASP A 428 2.82 6.49 -11.71
C ASP A 428 1.97 6.46 -12.98
N ARG A 429 2.16 5.43 -13.82
CA ARG A 429 1.34 5.16 -15.00
C ARG A 429 -0.13 5.07 -14.61
N PHE A 430 -1.01 5.52 -15.51
CA PHE A 430 -2.46 5.54 -15.34
C PHE A 430 -2.98 6.59 -14.34
N SER A 431 -2.11 7.25 -13.58
CA SER A 431 -2.52 8.37 -12.74
C SER A 431 -3.03 9.55 -13.57
N PRO A 432 -3.99 10.35 -13.06
CA PRO A 432 -4.39 11.59 -13.70
C PRO A 432 -3.22 12.52 -14.01
N MET A 433 -2.23 12.61 -13.12
CA MET A 433 -1.00 13.38 -13.32
C MET A 433 -0.19 12.86 -14.51
N GLN A 434 -0.09 11.55 -14.71
CA GLN A 434 0.66 10.98 -15.84
C GLN A 434 -0.08 11.09 -17.16
N THR A 435 -1.41 10.90 -17.13
CA THR A 435 -2.25 10.93 -18.34
C THR A 435 -2.56 12.34 -18.82
N ASN A 436 -2.59 13.32 -17.91
CA ASN A 436 -2.90 14.73 -18.21
C ASN A 436 -1.92 15.71 -17.53
N PRO A 437 -0.60 15.58 -17.78
CA PRO A 437 0.43 16.31 -17.02
C PRO A 437 0.29 17.83 -17.05
N ASP A 438 -0.18 18.38 -18.18
CA ASP A 438 -0.37 19.82 -18.36
C ASP A 438 -1.38 20.41 -17.37
N LEU A 439 -2.44 19.66 -17.03
CA LEU A 439 -3.46 20.11 -16.06
C LEU A 439 -2.89 20.23 -14.65
N PHE A 440 -1.78 19.55 -14.37
CA PHE A 440 -1.15 19.49 -13.05
C PHE A 440 0.19 20.24 -13.02
N GLY A 441 0.45 21.11 -14.01
CA GLY A 441 1.65 21.94 -14.05
C GLY A 441 2.95 21.18 -14.31
N LEU A 442 2.85 19.97 -14.90
CA LEU A 442 3.98 19.13 -15.23
C LEU A 442 4.35 19.28 -16.71
N ALA A 443 5.62 19.05 -17.04
CA ALA A 443 6.17 19.04 -18.39
C ALA A 443 7.24 17.94 -18.53
N ASN A 444 7.62 17.63 -19.77
CA ASN A 444 8.69 16.68 -20.10
C ASN A 444 8.55 15.33 -19.38
N VAL A 445 7.33 14.79 -19.31
CA VAL A 445 7.07 13.48 -18.71
C VAL A 445 7.82 12.40 -19.49
N ARG A 446 8.65 11.63 -18.79
CA ARG A 446 9.52 10.60 -19.37
C ARG A 446 9.74 9.46 -18.38
N PRO A 447 10.02 8.22 -18.84
CA PRO A 447 10.36 7.12 -17.94
C PRO A 447 11.53 7.47 -17.03
N TYR A 448 11.60 6.86 -15.84
CA TYR A 448 12.81 7.00 -15.05
C TYR A 448 14.04 6.46 -15.82
N PRO A 449 15.21 7.13 -15.75
CA PRO A 449 16.39 6.73 -16.52
C PRO A 449 16.86 5.29 -16.25
N THR A 450 16.58 4.77 -15.05
CA THR A 450 16.88 3.39 -14.65
C THR A 450 16.22 2.35 -15.54
N TYR A 451 15.07 2.64 -16.16
CA TYR A 451 14.50 1.77 -17.20
C TYR A 451 15.48 1.61 -18.37
N GLY A 452 16.08 2.69 -18.84
CA GLY A 452 17.09 2.62 -19.91
C GLY A 452 18.41 1.99 -19.47
N PHE A 453 18.62 1.77 -18.16
CA PHE A 453 19.81 1.10 -17.62
C PHE A 453 19.66 -0.42 -17.72
N VAL A 454 18.44 -0.90 -17.52
CA VAL A 454 18.07 -2.32 -17.53
C VAL A 454 17.62 -2.77 -18.93
N PHE A 455 16.73 -2.01 -19.55
CA PHE A 455 16.08 -2.34 -20.82
C PHE A 455 16.80 -1.64 -21.99
N PRO A 456 17.34 -2.38 -22.97
CA PRO A 456 18.16 -1.84 -24.05
C PRO A 456 17.32 -1.29 -25.21
N PHE A 457 16.30 -0.50 -24.91
CA PHE A 457 15.35 0.04 -25.88
C PHE A 457 15.36 1.56 -25.92
N GLU A 458 14.86 2.10 -27.03
CA GLU A 458 14.60 3.52 -27.21
C GLU A 458 13.53 4.05 -26.25
N GLU A 459 13.57 5.35 -25.97
CA GLU A 459 12.68 6.00 -24.99
C GLU A 459 11.19 5.83 -25.32
N GLU A 460 10.82 5.77 -26.60
CA GLU A 460 9.43 5.52 -27.02
C GLU A 460 8.93 4.15 -26.53
N ALA A 461 9.73 3.10 -26.70
CA ALA A 461 9.42 1.77 -26.20
C ALA A 461 9.39 1.74 -24.66
N LEU A 462 10.38 2.37 -24.02
CA LEU A 462 10.42 2.46 -22.56
C LEU A 462 9.21 3.20 -22.01
N SER A 463 8.72 4.24 -22.70
CA SER A 463 7.50 4.97 -22.31
C SER A 463 6.27 4.09 -22.37
N ARG A 464 6.23 3.13 -23.30
CA ARG A 464 5.14 2.15 -23.40
C ARG A 464 5.25 1.03 -22.37
N MET A 465 6.44 0.70 -21.89
CA MET A 465 6.68 -0.36 -20.88
C MET A 465 6.72 0.13 -19.43
N ALA A 466 7.16 1.37 -19.18
CA ALA A 466 7.45 1.85 -17.85
C ALA A 466 6.18 2.11 -17.04
N TYR A 467 6.22 1.75 -15.76
CA TYR A 467 5.19 2.13 -14.81
C TYR A 467 5.54 3.44 -14.09
N TYR A 468 6.83 3.73 -13.89
CA TYR A 468 7.30 4.90 -13.14
C TYR A 468 7.91 5.96 -14.06
N PHE A 469 7.49 7.20 -13.89
CA PHE A 469 7.91 8.35 -14.69
C PHE A 469 8.53 9.46 -13.83
N THR A 470 9.38 10.27 -14.45
CA THR A 470 9.85 11.56 -13.94
C THR A 470 9.33 12.69 -14.82
N TYR A 471 9.41 13.92 -14.31
CA TYR A 471 8.84 15.10 -14.93
C TYR A 471 9.58 16.37 -14.48
N ASP A 472 9.37 17.46 -15.21
CA ASP A 472 9.79 18.80 -14.82
C ASP A 472 8.54 19.61 -14.42
N TYR A 473 8.69 20.59 -13.53
CA TYR A 473 7.61 21.55 -13.29
C TYR A 473 7.64 22.66 -14.32
N ARG A 474 6.45 23.17 -14.68
CA ARG A 474 6.33 24.38 -15.51
C ARG A 474 6.72 25.63 -14.73
N ASP A 475 5.98 25.91 -13.65
CA ASP A 475 6.11 27.17 -12.89
C ASP A 475 6.21 26.93 -11.37
N HIS A 476 6.61 25.74 -10.94
CA HIS A 476 6.66 25.37 -9.52
C HIS A 476 8.07 25.03 -9.05
N VAL A 477 8.42 25.53 -7.87
CA VAL A 477 9.64 25.19 -7.16
C VAL A 477 9.23 24.64 -5.80
N VAL A 478 9.68 23.43 -5.49
CA VAL A 478 9.42 22.79 -4.19
C VAL A 478 10.16 23.59 -3.10
N PRO A 479 9.49 24.01 -2.03
CA PRO A 479 10.14 24.76 -0.94
C PRO A 479 10.93 23.80 -0.04
N GLU A 480 12.11 23.37 -0.51
CA GLU A 480 12.93 22.32 0.10
C GLU A 480 13.28 22.57 1.58
N GLU A 481 13.53 23.82 1.98
CA GLU A 481 13.80 24.17 3.38
C GLU A 481 12.59 23.90 4.29
N ALA A 482 11.39 24.23 3.82
CA ALA A 482 10.15 23.99 4.57
C ALA A 482 9.80 22.50 4.63
N VAL A 483 10.08 21.76 3.54
CA VAL A 483 9.97 20.30 3.50
C VAL A 483 10.95 19.66 4.49
N ALA A 484 12.21 20.13 4.56
CA ALA A 484 13.20 19.65 5.50
C ALA A 484 12.77 19.89 6.95
N ALA A 485 12.17 21.06 7.25
CA ALA A 485 11.59 21.35 8.56
C ALA A 485 10.46 20.37 8.92
N LEU A 486 9.56 20.07 7.98
CA LEU A 486 8.51 19.06 8.16
C LEU A 486 9.08 17.66 8.40
N LYS A 487 10.06 17.23 7.60
CA LYS A 487 10.73 15.93 7.77
C LYS A 487 11.38 15.81 9.15
N SER A 488 12.03 16.88 9.62
CA SER A 488 12.61 16.94 10.97
C SER A 488 11.53 16.80 12.06
N ALA A 489 10.42 17.54 11.94
CA ALA A 489 9.30 17.46 12.88
C ALA A 489 8.66 16.05 12.90
N ILE A 490 8.53 15.41 11.74
CA ILE A 490 8.05 14.03 11.62
C ILE A 490 9.02 13.04 12.26
N ALA A 491 10.33 13.18 12.05
CA ALA A 491 11.32 12.32 12.68
C ALA A 491 11.27 12.45 14.21
N SER A 492 11.13 13.67 14.73
CA SER A 492 10.90 13.90 16.16
C SER A 492 9.60 13.24 16.64
N TRP A 493 8.51 13.32 15.89
CA TRP A 493 7.25 12.65 16.22
C TRP A 493 7.40 11.13 16.22
N GLN A 494 8.03 10.53 15.20
CA GLN A 494 8.30 9.09 15.15
C GLN A 494 9.14 8.61 16.34
N ASN A 495 10.11 9.41 16.79
CA ASN A 495 10.91 9.11 17.97
C ASN A 495 10.13 9.22 19.29
N ALA A 496 9.19 10.17 19.36
CA ALA A 496 8.31 10.37 20.53
C ALA A 496 7.15 9.36 20.58
N ALA A 497 6.83 8.70 19.46
CA ALA A 497 5.74 7.73 19.39
C ALA A 497 5.96 6.57 20.37
N GLY A 498 4.97 6.34 21.23
CA GLY A 498 5.03 5.35 22.33
C GLY A 498 5.63 5.89 23.64
N GLU A 499 6.20 7.09 23.64
CA GLU A 499 6.76 7.74 24.84
C GLU A 499 5.95 8.98 25.28
N ALA A 500 5.23 9.61 24.35
CA ALA A 500 4.31 10.71 24.62
C ALA A 500 2.85 10.23 24.73
N ALA A 501 2.11 10.79 25.69
CA ALA A 501 0.70 10.54 25.91
C ALA A 501 -0.04 11.86 26.15
N LEU A 502 -1.26 11.96 25.62
CA LEU A 502 -2.25 12.95 26.03
C LEU A 502 -3.57 12.20 26.21
N LEU A 503 -3.94 11.95 27.46
CA LEU A 503 -5.08 11.12 27.84
C LEU A 503 -6.07 11.91 28.65
N TYR A 504 -7.35 11.56 28.53
CA TYR A 504 -8.37 12.06 29.44
C TYR A 504 -9.28 10.97 29.98
N ILE A 505 -9.72 11.16 31.23
CA ILE A 505 -10.70 10.33 31.91
C ILE A 505 -11.84 11.24 32.32
N ASP A 506 -13.02 10.99 31.78
CA ASP A 506 -14.23 11.71 32.15
C ASP A 506 -14.88 11.03 33.37
N ARG A 507 -15.06 11.78 34.46
CA ARG A 507 -15.75 11.35 35.68
C ARG A 507 -16.87 12.35 35.99
N ASP A 508 -17.83 11.93 36.83
CA ASP A 508 -19.05 12.70 37.10
C ASP A 508 -18.78 14.13 37.61
N ASP A 509 -17.62 14.36 38.23
CA ASP A 509 -17.23 15.63 38.86
C ASP A 509 -16.14 16.41 38.10
N GLY A 510 -15.63 15.91 36.96
CA GLY A 510 -14.56 16.57 36.21
C GLY A 510 -13.88 15.68 35.17
N VAL A 511 -13.10 16.29 34.27
CA VAL A 511 -12.23 15.57 33.32
C VAL A 511 -10.79 15.68 33.81
N ASN A 512 -10.18 14.55 34.17
CA ASN A 512 -8.76 14.48 34.48
C ASN A 512 -7.97 14.29 33.19
N ILE A 513 -6.91 15.08 32.99
CA ILE A 513 -6.04 15.04 31.83
C ILE A 513 -4.60 14.75 32.27
N TYR A 514 -3.96 13.85 31.52
CA TYR A 514 -2.57 13.47 31.70
C TYR A 514 -1.83 13.75 30.40
N ASP A 515 -0.80 14.60 30.46
CA ASP A 515 -0.05 15.04 29.28
C ASP A 515 1.46 14.88 29.52
N THR A 516 2.09 13.96 28.79
CA THR A 516 3.54 13.73 28.82
C THR A 516 4.24 14.22 27.57
N ARG A 517 3.54 14.92 26.67
CA ARG A 517 4.15 15.50 25.46
C ARG A 517 5.18 16.54 25.88
N GLY A 518 6.28 16.64 25.13
CA GLY A 518 7.29 17.68 25.37
C GLY A 518 6.77 19.11 25.21
N CYS A 519 5.59 19.29 24.60
CA CYS A 519 4.93 20.58 24.44
C CYS A 519 3.89 20.88 25.53
N ALA A 520 3.62 19.97 26.47
CA ALA A 520 2.58 20.10 27.48
C ALA A 520 2.69 21.40 28.29
N ALA A 521 1.56 22.05 28.56
CA ALA A 521 1.52 23.21 29.47
C ALA A 521 1.62 22.75 30.94
N GLU A 522 0.91 21.67 31.28
CA GLU A 522 0.89 21.04 32.60
C GLU A 522 0.82 19.52 32.43
N ALA A 523 1.54 18.77 33.27
CA ALA A 523 1.60 17.31 33.17
C ALA A 523 0.30 16.63 33.62
N ARG A 524 -0.41 17.24 34.59
CA ARG A 524 -1.69 16.78 35.13
C ARG A 524 -2.57 18.00 35.34
N GLN A 525 -3.78 17.96 34.81
CA GLN A 525 -4.75 19.03 34.97
C GLN A 525 -6.16 18.46 35.07
N ARG A 526 -7.06 19.21 35.68
CA ARG A 526 -8.46 18.84 35.85
C ARG A 526 -9.34 19.93 35.27
N LEU A 527 -10.20 19.56 34.33
CA LEU A 527 -11.17 20.47 33.72
C LEU A 527 -12.52 20.30 34.39
N GLU A 528 -13.14 21.42 34.77
CA GLU A 528 -14.44 21.46 35.43
C GLU A 528 -15.33 22.53 34.77
N GLY A 529 -16.63 22.52 35.10
CA GLY A 529 -17.58 23.52 34.62
C GLY A 529 -17.60 23.67 33.09
N VAL A 530 -17.52 24.92 32.62
CA VAL A 530 -17.60 25.26 31.19
C VAL A 530 -16.42 24.70 30.40
N GLU A 531 -15.20 24.71 30.97
CA GLU A 531 -14.01 24.15 30.29
C GLU A 531 -14.20 22.65 29.98
N ARG A 532 -14.72 21.87 30.93
CA ARG A 532 -15.06 20.45 30.72
C ARG A 532 -16.09 20.30 29.59
N LEU A 533 -17.18 21.07 29.63
CA LEU A 533 -18.25 20.97 28.64
C LEU A 533 -17.78 21.30 27.22
N VAL A 534 -16.97 22.35 27.08
CA VAL A 534 -16.36 22.72 25.79
C VAL A 534 -15.40 21.63 25.32
N PHE A 535 -14.51 21.14 26.19
CA PHE A 535 -13.55 20.10 25.86
C PHE A 535 -14.22 18.80 25.35
N LEU A 536 -15.30 18.38 26.01
CA LEU A 536 -16.09 17.22 25.60
C LEU A 536 -16.90 17.49 24.32
N ALA A 537 -17.43 18.70 24.12
CA ALA A 537 -18.11 19.05 22.88
C ALA A 537 -17.16 19.01 21.66
N CYS A 538 -15.89 19.34 21.85
CA CYS A 538 -14.84 19.29 20.83
C CYS A 538 -14.35 17.86 20.49
N ASP A 539 -14.85 16.81 21.15
CA ASP A 539 -14.35 15.44 21.03
C ASP A 539 -14.45 14.85 19.62
N CYS A 540 -15.47 15.23 18.85
CA CYS A 540 -15.69 14.84 17.45
C CYS A 540 -15.49 15.99 16.45
N GLY A 541 -14.84 17.08 16.85
CA GLY A 541 -14.64 18.27 16.02
C GLY A 541 -15.85 19.19 15.97
N ALA A 542 -15.96 20.07 16.98
CA ALA A 542 -17.05 21.03 17.09
C ALA A 542 -16.82 22.23 16.17
N THR A 543 -17.86 22.66 15.47
CA THR A 543 -17.86 23.97 14.81
C THR A 543 -18.22 25.07 15.80
N ARG A 544 -17.85 26.31 15.48
CA ARG A 544 -18.29 27.50 16.22
C ARG A 544 -19.81 27.52 16.44
N ARG A 545 -20.56 27.21 15.37
CA ARG A 545 -22.03 27.11 15.40
C ARG A 545 -22.52 26.04 16.37
N SER A 546 -21.94 24.84 16.34
CA SER A 546 -22.37 23.75 17.24
C SER A 546 -22.06 24.03 18.71
N LEU A 547 -21.00 24.79 19.02
CA LEU A 547 -20.72 25.21 20.41
C LEU A 547 -21.74 26.26 20.86
N GLN A 548 -22.06 27.23 20.00
CA GLN A 548 -23.07 28.26 20.27
C GLN A 548 -24.48 27.68 20.47
N GLU A 549 -24.86 26.68 19.68
CA GLU A 549 -26.16 26.01 19.74
C GLU A 549 -26.23 24.95 20.85
N ASN A 550 -25.13 24.62 21.53
CA ASN A 550 -25.09 23.58 22.56
C ASN A 550 -25.87 24.03 23.81
N PRO A 551 -26.96 23.33 24.20
CA PRO A 551 -27.75 23.69 25.37
C PRO A 551 -26.95 23.75 26.67
N ALA A 552 -25.93 22.90 26.82
CA ALA A 552 -25.08 22.85 28.01
C ALA A 552 -24.15 24.07 28.13
N LEU A 553 -23.93 24.81 27.04
CA LEU A 553 -23.06 25.99 26.99
C LEU A 553 -23.87 27.30 26.94
N GLN A 554 -25.20 27.25 26.99
CA GLN A 554 -26.02 28.46 26.95
C GLN A 554 -25.73 29.40 28.13
N GLY A 555 -25.51 30.68 27.83
CA GLY A 555 -25.17 31.70 28.83
C GLY A 555 -23.75 31.59 29.40
N SER A 556 -22.92 30.66 28.90
CA SER A 556 -21.52 30.52 29.29
C SER A 556 -20.57 31.29 28.37
N ASP A 557 -19.37 31.60 28.85
CA ASP A 557 -18.27 32.17 28.06
C ASP A 557 -17.44 31.05 27.40
N TRP A 558 -18.08 30.26 26.53
CA TRP A 558 -17.43 29.13 25.87
C TRP A 558 -16.30 29.56 24.94
N GLU A 559 -16.35 30.77 24.37
CA GLU A 559 -15.29 31.30 23.49
C GLU A 559 -13.98 31.45 24.23
N ARG A 560 -14.03 32.02 25.45
CA ARG A 560 -12.86 32.09 26.33
C ARG A 560 -12.37 30.69 26.69
N SER A 561 -13.25 29.76 27.05
CA SER A 561 -12.85 28.38 27.36
C SER A 561 -12.19 27.68 26.17
N VAL A 562 -12.65 27.89 24.93
CA VAL A 562 -11.97 27.37 23.73
C VAL A 562 -10.57 27.96 23.62
N SER A 563 -10.44 29.29 23.74
CA SER A 563 -9.13 29.97 23.66
C SER A 563 -8.16 29.44 24.72
N ASP A 564 -8.64 29.25 25.95
CA ASP A 564 -7.85 28.71 27.05
C ASP A 564 -7.41 27.27 26.75
N LEU A 565 -8.31 26.40 26.27
CA LEU A 565 -7.97 25.02 25.88
C LEU A 565 -7.00 24.93 24.69
N VAL A 566 -7.08 25.87 23.74
CA VAL A 566 -6.12 25.98 22.63
C VAL A 566 -4.75 26.41 23.17
N SER A 567 -4.69 27.38 24.08
CA SER A 567 -3.43 27.80 24.72
C SER A 567 -2.78 26.68 25.54
N LYS A 568 -3.60 25.83 26.18
CA LYS A 568 -3.20 24.63 26.91
C LYS A 568 -2.81 23.47 25.97
N LYS A 569 -2.94 23.65 24.65
CA LYS A 569 -2.63 22.66 23.60
C LYS A 569 -3.44 21.36 23.73
N LEU A 570 -4.65 21.47 24.29
CA LEU A 570 -5.59 20.36 24.46
C LEU A 570 -6.60 20.29 23.31
N VAL A 571 -6.89 21.45 22.73
CA VAL A 571 -7.76 21.63 21.58
C VAL A 571 -6.94 22.25 20.45
N VAL A 572 -7.16 21.80 19.22
CA VAL A 572 -6.60 22.42 18.02
C VAL A 572 -7.72 23.02 17.18
N GLU A 573 -7.47 24.17 16.58
CA GLU A 573 -8.34 24.79 15.58
C GLU A 573 -7.85 24.40 14.18
N LEU A 574 -8.69 23.70 13.42
CA LEU A 574 -8.35 23.18 12.11
C LEU A 574 -9.63 22.99 11.28
N ASP A 575 -9.64 23.45 10.03
CA ASP A 575 -10.78 23.31 9.10
C ASP A 575 -12.11 23.82 9.69
N ASP A 576 -12.10 25.00 10.32
CA ASP A 576 -13.24 25.63 11.00
C ASP A 576 -13.82 24.78 12.15
N LYS A 577 -13.01 23.86 12.70
CA LYS A 577 -13.37 22.98 13.81
C LYS A 577 -12.41 23.12 14.97
N PHE A 578 -12.95 23.00 16.17
CA PHE A 578 -12.24 22.81 17.41
C PHE A 578 -12.22 21.32 17.73
N ILE A 579 -11.03 20.73 17.77
CA ILE A 579 -10.85 19.29 17.99
C ILE A 579 -10.09 19.10 19.28
N ASN A 580 -10.71 18.43 20.26
CA ASN A 580 -9.96 17.87 21.38
C ASN A 580 -9.12 16.72 20.83
N ILE A 581 -7.80 16.80 21.04
CA ILE A 581 -6.84 15.82 20.52
C ILE A 581 -6.42 14.79 21.56
N ALA A 582 -6.98 14.85 22.77
CA ALA A 582 -6.70 13.88 23.82
C ALA A 582 -7.38 12.54 23.55
N VAL A 583 -6.69 11.45 23.85
CA VAL A 583 -7.23 10.09 23.70
C VAL A 583 -8.11 9.78 24.91
N ARG A 584 -9.37 9.42 24.64
CA ARG A 584 -10.29 9.00 25.69
C ARG A 584 -9.86 7.66 26.28
N MET A 585 -9.86 7.57 27.61
CA MET A 585 -9.79 6.30 28.33
C MET A 585 -11.16 6.01 28.95
N SER A 586 -11.97 5.15 28.31
CA SER A 586 -13.21 4.70 28.94
C SER A 586 -12.91 3.59 29.95
N PRO A 587 -13.52 3.59 31.14
CA PRO A 587 -13.49 2.46 32.07
C PRO A 587 -14.02 1.15 31.45
N GLU A 588 -14.87 1.27 30.43
CA GLU A 588 -15.57 0.16 29.73
C GLU A 588 -14.75 -0.45 28.58
N ASP A 589 -13.72 0.23 28.09
CA ASP A 589 -12.91 -0.19 26.93
C ASP A 589 -11.71 -1.09 27.32
N LEU A 590 -11.69 -1.64 28.53
CA LEU A 590 -10.60 -2.46 29.07
C LEU A 590 -11.15 -3.78 29.64
N ASP A 591 -10.39 -4.88 29.51
CA ASP A 591 -10.75 -6.20 30.07
C ASP A 591 -11.12 -6.09 31.56
N ASP A 592 -12.09 -6.91 32.00
CA ASP A 592 -12.69 -6.94 33.36
C ASP A 592 -11.68 -6.91 34.52
N SER A 593 -10.42 -7.33 34.30
CA SER A 593 -9.34 -7.30 35.30
C SER A 593 -8.81 -5.89 35.64
N SER A 594 -9.19 -4.87 34.88
CA SER A 594 -8.64 -3.50 34.97
C SER A 594 -9.65 -2.43 35.40
N ALA A 595 -10.91 -2.80 35.66
CA ALA A 595 -11.95 -1.87 36.12
C ALA A 595 -11.55 -1.13 37.43
N ASN A 596 -10.72 -1.77 38.27
CA ASN A 596 -10.18 -1.22 39.52
C ASN A 596 -8.76 -0.62 39.40
N ALA A 597 -8.19 -0.52 38.20
CA ALA A 597 -6.85 0.02 37.98
C ALA A 597 -6.80 1.54 38.25
N SER A 598 -5.70 2.00 38.86
CA SER A 598 -5.49 3.44 39.10
C SER A 598 -5.33 4.20 37.78
N ASP A 599 -5.50 5.53 37.81
CA ASP A 599 -5.29 6.36 36.61
C ASP A 599 -3.83 6.26 36.10
N GLU A 600 -2.86 6.00 36.99
CA GLU A 600 -1.46 5.76 36.63
C GLU A 600 -1.25 4.41 35.93
N ASP A 601 -1.89 3.34 36.43
CA ASP A 601 -1.84 2.02 35.78
C ASP A 601 -2.43 2.05 34.37
N ARG A 602 -3.52 2.82 34.20
CA ARG A 602 -4.15 3.04 32.90
C ARG A 602 -3.20 3.74 31.94
N LEU A 603 -2.56 4.83 32.37
CA LEU A 603 -1.54 5.55 31.58
C LEU A 603 -0.41 4.61 31.15
N MET A 604 0.10 3.79 32.06
CA MET A 604 1.16 2.82 31.75
C MET A 604 0.71 1.78 30.74
N SER A 605 -0.50 1.23 30.89
CA SER A 605 -1.08 0.28 29.94
C SER A 605 -1.25 0.88 28.53
N TYR A 606 -1.69 2.15 28.43
CA TYR A 606 -1.76 2.86 27.15
C TYR A 606 -0.37 2.98 26.50
N LEU A 607 0.64 3.42 27.27
CA LEU A 607 2.00 3.58 26.77
C LEU A 607 2.59 2.24 26.31
N GLU A 608 2.38 1.16 27.07
CA GLU A 608 2.79 -0.20 26.69
C GLU A 608 2.14 -0.65 25.39
N ARG A 609 0.84 -0.40 25.22
CA ARG A 609 0.12 -0.69 23.97
C ARG A 609 0.70 0.10 22.80
N MET A 610 0.96 1.39 22.98
CA MET A 610 1.53 2.24 21.92
C MET A 610 2.97 1.84 21.58
N ARG A 611 3.78 1.42 22.57
CA ARG A 611 5.12 0.86 22.34
C ARG A 611 5.06 -0.46 21.58
N LEU A 612 4.13 -1.34 21.95
CA LEU A 612 3.92 -2.61 21.24
C LEU A 612 3.48 -2.36 19.80
N MET A 613 2.54 -1.44 19.57
CA MET A 613 2.13 -1.04 18.23
C MET A 613 3.29 -0.48 17.44
N ARG A 614 4.10 0.42 18.01
CA ARG A 614 5.30 0.91 17.34
C ARG A 614 6.26 -0.21 16.97
N TYR A 615 6.53 -1.15 17.88
CA TYR A 615 7.38 -2.31 17.61
C TYR A 615 6.80 -3.18 16.48
N GLN A 616 5.49 -3.41 16.47
CA GLN A 616 4.80 -4.13 15.42
C GLN A 616 4.83 -3.37 14.09
N ILE A 617 4.63 -2.04 14.10
CA ILE A 617 4.81 -1.16 12.94
C ILE A 617 6.22 -1.29 12.42
N ASP A 618 7.25 -1.20 13.24
CA ASP A 618 8.63 -1.26 12.76
C ASP A 618 8.94 -2.64 12.13
N ARG A 619 8.33 -3.73 12.65
CA ARG A 619 8.33 -5.04 11.98
C ARG A 619 7.45 -5.12 10.73
N LEU A 620 6.38 -4.31 10.66
CA LEU A 620 5.47 -4.20 9.52
C LEU A 620 5.97 -3.22 8.46
N LYS A 621 6.84 -2.25 8.76
CA LYS A 621 7.53 -1.39 7.78
C LYS A 621 8.49 -2.22 6.92
N VAL A 622 9.04 -3.28 7.51
CA VAL A 622 9.71 -4.35 6.76
C VAL A 622 8.69 -5.09 5.87
N ARG A 623 7.38 -5.04 6.15
CA ARG A 623 6.32 -5.80 5.45
C ARG A 623 5.47 -5.01 4.45
N SER A 624 5.24 -3.71 4.62
CA SER A 624 4.19 -2.92 3.97
C SER A 624 4.68 -1.82 3.03
N ALA A 625 5.95 -1.85 2.60
CA ALA A 625 6.47 -0.92 1.60
C ALA A 625 6.23 -1.48 0.18
N GLU A 626 4.96 -1.63 -0.20
CA GLU A 626 4.50 -1.78 -1.60
C GLU A 626 3.20 -1.00 -1.80
#